data_AF-A0A5R9PCJ1-F1
#
_entry.id   AF-A0A5R9PCJ1-F1
#
_cell.length_a   1.000
_cell.length_b   1.000
_cell.length_c   1.000
_cell.angle_alpha   90.00
_cell.angle_beta   90.00
_cell.angle_gamma   90.00
#
_symmetry.space_group_name_H-M   'P 1'
#
loop_
_entity.id
_entity.type
_entity.pdbx_description
1 polymer ?
#
loop_
_entity_poly.entity_id
_entity_poly.type
_entity_poly.pdbx_seq_one_letter_code
_entity_poly.pdbx_strand_id
1 'polypeptide(L)'
;MKRFASVPARRAAMRARWQAWPEPARIAAIAGGAVLVLGLLGVFAYRDALGRWLWPDPRYDALRQRAEVALQAGRLTDAQGDGARELFEAALALQPDQLEARDGLARVALAALARAEAGADKGDTAQAHAALQLARELQAPKARVDALAARLQAMRAQAVGIDELLARARAAQAAGHLDDGSDAALPLYQQVLQAQPRSQPALEGREDALEDLLKPAGGMLARGELLQAAELLHRAENFDPGHAALPPLHASLARALEARGQHIRQLLARGRLEAAAQACDQLRQLQAGPLPQACAAPLGDALLRAAATAPAAKVARLLALAEAAGVDAAHLQQAQRQRRGEQRSPPHPVLPATTPQTRARVARLLEQMERARARGDWLTPPGDSAWDRLREARALAPRDPRVLQASTALLAAARECNAEALRDNNLGRALVCLDAWRQLAPSDEGLATARRRLAQRWIAVGSERLEAGRTADARRALEQARTLDPQTPGLGEFAARLEKLR
;
A
#
# COMPACT_ATOMS: atom_id res chain seq x y z
N MET A 1 70.75 46.20 -66.69
CA MET A 1 70.74 45.96 -68.15
C MET A 1 71.34 44.57 -68.46
N LYS A 2 70.51 43.55 -68.75
CA LYS A 2 70.91 42.31 -69.43
C LYS A 2 69.77 41.92 -70.38
N ARG A 3 70.15 41.53 -71.60
CA ARG A 3 69.40 41.63 -72.86
C ARG A 3 68.32 40.56 -73.03
N PHE A 4 67.15 40.97 -73.52
CA PHE A 4 66.13 40.09 -74.12
C PHE A 4 66.69 39.46 -75.40
N ALA A 5 66.93 38.15 -75.40
CA ALA A 5 67.18 37.37 -76.61
C ALA A 5 65.82 36.97 -77.21
N SER A 6 65.63 37.32 -78.48
CA SER A 6 64.38 37.22 -79.21
C SER A 6 63.97 35.77 -79.52
N VAL A 7 62.66 35.49 -79.41
CA VAL A 7 61.97 34.22 -79.73
C VAL A 7 62.23 33.64 -81.15
N PRO A 8 62.64 34.37 -82.20
CA PRO A 8 62.88 33.78 -83.53
C PRO A 8 64.03 32.76 -83.57
N ALA A 9 65.03 32.89 -82.68
CA ALA A 9 66.23 32.05 -82.71
C ALA A 9 65.97 30.58 -82.33
N ARG A 10 65.03 30.32 -81.41
CA ARG A 10 64.69 28.94 -81.00
C ARG A 10 63.90 28.17 -82.06
N ARG A 11 63.05 28.84 -82.84
CA ARG A 11 62.27 28.23 -83.94
C ARG A 11 63.12 27.90 -85.17
N ALA A 12 64.21 28.63 -85.40
CA ALA A 12 65.17 28.36 -86.46
C ALA A 12 66.05 27.13 -86.14
N ALA A 13 66.55 27.03 -84.90
CA ALA A 13 67.35 25.90 -84.44
C ALA A 13 66.58 24.57 -84.44
N MET A 14 65.29 24.59 -84.12
CA MET A 14 64.43 23.40 -84.19
C MET A 14 64.17 22.95 -85.64
N ARG A 15 63.96 23.88 -86.58
CA ARG A 15 63.76 23.56 -88.00
C ARG A 15 65.02 22.97 -88.64
N ALA A 16 66.20 23.48 -88.30
CA ALA A 16 67.48 22.93 -88.77
C ALA A 16 67.71 21.49 -88.28
N ARG A 17 67.36 21.19 -87.02
CA ARG A 17 67.46 19.80 -86.48
C ARG A 17 66.45 18.84 -87.10
N TRP A 18 65.30 19.33 -87.55
CA TRP A 18 64.28 18.51 -88.20
C TRP A 18 64.62 18.19 -89.66
N GLN A 19 65.27 19.12 -90.39
CA GLN A 19 65.75 18.89 -91.76
C GLN A 19 66.99 17.99 -91.85
N ALA A 20 67.70 17.77 -90.74
CA ALA A 20 68.85 16.86 -90.67
C ALA A 20 68.45 15.37 -90.56
N TRP A 21 67.16 15.04 -90.43
CA TRP A 21 66.71 13.66 -90.35
C TRP A 21 66.50 13.04 -91.75
N PRO A 22 66.91 11.77 -91.97
CA PRO A 22 66.64 11.07 -93.21
C PRO A 22 65.13 10.99 -93.49
N GLU A 23 64.73 11.15 -94.76
CA GLU A 23 63.33 11.15 -95.24
C GLU A 23 62.39 10.12 -94.54
N PRO A 24 62.76 8.83 -94.38
CA PRO A 24 61.85 7.85 -93.78
C PRO A 24 61.54 8.12 -92.29
N ALA A 25 62.48 8.70 -91.54
CA ALA A 25 62.29 8.98 -90.11
C ALA A 25 61.32 10.15 -89.87
N ARG A 26 61.29 11.13 -90.78
CA ARG A 26 60.34 12.25 -90.74
C ARG A 26 58.92 11.77 -91.02
N ILE A 27 58.74 10.89 -92.01
CA ILE A 27 57.43 10.32 -92.37
C ILE A 27 56.90 9.47 -91.22
N ALA A 28 57.73 8.64 -90.58
CA ALA A 28 57.32 7.83 -89.43
C ALA A 28 56.89 8.68 -88.22
N ALA A 29 57.58 9.78 -87.93
CA ALA A 29 57.21 10.67 -86.83
C ALA A 29 55.88 11.42 -87.09
N ILE A 30 55.66 11.87 -88.33
CA ILE A 30 54.39 12.50 -88.73
C ILE A 30 53.25 11.48 -88.72
N ALA A 31 53.47 10.28 -89.25
CA ALA A 31 52.47 9.21 -89.25
C ALA A 31 52.12 8.77 -87.83
N GLY A 32 53.12 8.62 -86.95
CA GLY A 32 52.90 8.35 -85.53
C GLY A 32 52.11 9.46 -84.84
N GLY A 33 52.45 10.72 -85.10
CA GLY A 33 51.70 11.88 -84.59
C GLY A 33 50.25 11.92 -85.12
N ALA A 34 50.05 11.63 -86.41
CA ALA A 34 48.73 11.63 -87.04
C ALA A 34 47.83 10.49 -86.52
N VAL A 35 48.38 9.28 -86.31
CA VAL A 35 47.66 8.15 -85.70
C VAL A 35 47.27 8.49 -84.26
N LEU A 36 48.15 9.14 -83.50
CA LEU A 36 47.88 9.53 -82.11
C LEU A 36 46.78 10.61 -82.04
N VAL A 37 46.82 11.59 -82.96
CA VAL A 37 45.77 12.62 -83.10
C VAL A 37 44.44 12.02 -83.55
N LEU A 38 44.45 11.09 -84.51
CA LEU A 38 43.25 10.37 -84.96
C LEU A 38 42.66 9.48 -83.87
N GLY A 39 43.50 8.80 -83.07
CA GLY A 39 43.07 8.04 -81.90
C GLY A 39 42.44 8.93 -80.84
N LEU A 40 43.05 10.09 -80.56
CA LEU A 40 42.48 11.09 -79.64
C LEU A 40 41.15 11.67 -80.16
N LEU A 41 41.06 11.96 -81.46
CA LEU A 41 39.81 12.42 -82.09
C LEU A 41 38.73 11.34 -82.09
N GLY A 42 39.09 10.06 -82.29
CA GLY A 42 38.18 8.93 -82.20
C GLY A 42 37.61 8.76 -80.79
N VAL A 43 38.46 8.83 -79.75
CA VAL A 43 38.03 8.82 -78.35
C VAL A 43 37.13 10.03 -78.03
N PHE A 44 37.44 11.21 -78.56
CA PHE A 44 36.64 12.40 -78.33
C PHE A 44 35.28 12.35 -79.04
N ALA A 45 35.22 11.80 -80.26
CA ALA A 45 33.98 11.65 -81.03
C ALA A 45 33.05 10.57 -80.45
N TYR A 46 33.62 9.49 -79.89
CA TYR A 46 32.84 8.42 -79.25
C TYR A 46 32.63 8.61 -77.74
N ARG A 47 33.15 9.70 -77.16
CA ARG A 47 33.06 10.01 -75.72
C ARG A 47 31.63 9.97 -75.18
N ASP A 48 30.66 10.53 -75.90
CA ASP A 48 29.27 10.58 -75.44
C ASP A 48 28.52 9.25 -75.64
N ALA A 49 28.96 8.41 -76.58
CA ALA A 49 28.40 7.07 -76.76
C ALA A 49 28.97 6.08 -75.73
N LEU A 50 30.27 6.14 -75.47
CA LEU A 50 30.95 5.33 -74.44
C LEU A 50 30.58 5.77 -73.01
N GLY A 51 30.40 7.07 -72.77
CA GLY A 51 30.01 7.61 -71.46
C GLY A 51 28.61 7.17 -71.04
N ARG A 52 27.65 7.13 -71.98
CA ARG A 52 26.28 6.65 -71.71
C ARG A 52 26.17 5.12 -71.62
N TRP A 53 27.13 4.39 -72.18
CA TRP A 53 27.21 2.93 -72.07
C TRP A 53 27.87 2.48 -70.76
N LEU A 54 28.73 3.31 -70.16
CA LEU A 54 29.53 2.96 -68.98
C LEU A 54 29.09 3.66 -67.68
N TRP A 55 28.34 4.78 -67.73
CA TRP A 55 27.85 5.51 -66.53
C TRP A 55 26.32 5.64 -66.50
N PRO A 56 25.65 5.29 -65.38
CA PRO A 56 24.21 5.48 -65.18
C PRO A 56 23.77 6.95 -65.29
N ASP A 57 22.49 7.20 -65.61
CA ASP A 57 21.91 8.56 -65.61
C ASP A 57 22.09 9.23 -64.23
N PRO A 58 22.78 10.39 -64.11
CA PRO A 58 23.03 11.05 -62.84
C PRO A 58 21.76 11.44 -62.07
N ARG A 59 20.62 11.53 -62.76
CA ARG A 59 19.31 11.81 -62.13
C ARG A 59 18.80 10.62 -61.32
N TYR A 60 19.04 9.39 -61.79
CA TYR A 60 18.70 8.17 -61.05
C TYR A 60 19.46 8.13 -59.72
N ASP A 61 20.79 8.33 -59.77
CA ASP A 61 21.62 8.30 -58.56
C ASP A 61 21.26 9.40 -57.57
N ALA A 62 20.94 10.61 -58.07
CA ALA A 62 20.47 11.70 -57.21
C ALA A 62 19.14 11.36 -56.50
N LEU A 63 18.16 10.78 -57.21
CA LEU A 63 16.89 10.36 -56.62
C LEU A 63 17.09 9.23 -55.61
N ARG A 64 17.87 8.21 -55.96
CA ARG A 64 18.19 7.08 -55.07
C ARG A 64 18.89 7.54 -53.79
N GLN A 65 19.85 8.47 -53.90
CA GLN A 65 20.55 9.00 -52.72
C GLN A 65 19.62 9.82 -51.83
N ARG A 66 18.74 10.65 -52.42
CA ARG A 66 17.71 11.37 -51.65
C ARG A 66 16.73 10.41 -50.97
N ALA A 67 16.33 9.33 -51.66
CA ALA A 67 15.45 8.31 -51.11
C ALA A 67 16.08 7.62 -49.89
N GLU A 68 17.37 7.28 -49.95
CA GLU A 68 18.10 6.68 -48.84
C GLU A 68 18.18 7.62 -47.63
N VAL A 69 18.42 8.93 -47.88
CA VAL A 69 18.39 9.95 -46.82
C VAL A 69 16.99 10.09 -46.21
N ALA A 70 15.94 10.05 -47.02
CA ALA A 70 14.55 10.08 -46.54
C ALA A 70 14.22 8.85 -45.69
N LEU A 71 14.68 7.66 -46.11
CA LEU A 71 14.52 6.41 -45.35
C LEU A 71 15.24 6.47 -44.00
N GLN A 72 16.51 6.92 -43.99
CA GLN A 72 17.28 7.10 -42.74
C GLN A 72 16.65 8.12 -41.80
N ALA A 73 16.02 9.16 -42.35
CA ALA A 73 15.26 10.14 -41.59
C ALA A 73 13.88 9.63 -41.10
N GLY A 74 13.48 8.40 -41.45
CA GLY A 74 12.17 7.82 -41.11
C GLY A 74 10.99 8.39 -41.91
N ARG A 75 11.25 9.17 -42.98
CA ARG A 75 10.24 9.70 -43.89
C ARG A 75 9.91 8.67 -44.97
N LEU A 76 9.13 7.67 -44.58
CA LEU A 76 8.82 6.51 -45.43
C LEU A 76 7.92 6.84 -46.62
N THR A 77 6.95 7.74 -46.42
CA THR A 77 6.04 8.26 -47.45
C THR A 77 5.75 9.73 -47.15
N ASP A 78 5.50 10.50 -48.20
CA ASP A 78 5.11 11.90 -48.11
C ASP A 78 4.16 12.27 -49.25
N ALA A 79 3.10 13.02 -48.94
CA ALA A 79 2.13 13.49 -49.93
C ALA A 79 2.74 14.48 -50.93
N GLN A 80 3.84 15.16 -50.56
CA GLN A 80 4.56 16.08 -51.45
C GLN A 80 5.54 15.36 -52.40
N GLY A 81 5.71 14.04 -52.27
CA GLY A 81 6.58 13.24 -53.13
C GLY A 81 8.05 13.18 -52.70
N ASP A 82 8.41 13.79 -51.57
CA ASP A 82 9.77 13.78 -51.02
C ASP A 82 10.03 12.60 -50.05
N GLY A 83 9.09 11.66 -49.96
CA GLY A 83 9.21 10.46 -49.14
C GLY A 83 10.08 9.39 -49.78
N ALA A 84 10.62 8.48 -48.96
CA ALA A 84 11.51 7.42 -49.42
C ALA A 84 10.84 6.54 -50.48
N ARG A 85 9.57 6.16 -50.28
CA ARG A 85 8.78 5.40 -51.26
C ARG A 85 8.72 6.14 -52.60
N GLU A 86 8.25 7.37 -52.59
CA GLU A 86 7.99 8.15 -53.81
C GLU A 86 9.30 8.42 -54.58
N LEU A 87 10.41 8.68 -53.86
CA LEU A 87 11.72 8.89 -54.46
C LEU A 87 12.31 7.61 -55.09
N PHE A 88 12.14 6.44 -54.45
CA PHE A 88 12.56 5.16 -55.06
C PHE A 88 11.65 4.75 -56.23
N GLU A 89 10.34 4.97 -56.15
CA GLU A 89 9.40 4.77 -57.26
C GLU A 89 9.75 5.68 -58.46
N ALA A 90 10.07 6.96 -58.20
CA ALA A 90 10.53 7.89 -59.22
C ALA A 90 11.86 7.46 -59.85
N ALA A 91 12.79 6.91 -59.07
CA ALA A 91 14.03 6.33 -59.58
C ALA A 91 13.76 5.11 -60.49
N LEU A 92 12.84 4.21 -60.11
CA LEU A 92 12.44 3.07 -60.92
C LEU A 92 11.68 3.46 -62.19
N ALA A 93 10.94 4.57 -62.17
CA ALA A 93 10.30 5.10 -63.37
C ALA A 93 11.31 5.57 -64.42
N LEU A 94 12.51 6.01 -64.00
CA LEU A 94 13.61 6.34 -64.91
C LEU A 94 14.31 5.08 -65.44
N GLN A 95 14.56 4.09 -64.56
CA GLN A 95 15.28 2.86 -64.90
C GLN A 95 14.63 1.63 -64.21
N PRO A 96 13.70 0.93 -64.88
CA PRO A 96 12.92 -0.17 -64.28
C PRO A 96 13.69 -1.44 -63.96
N ASP A 97 14.86 -1.64 -64.58
CA ASP A 97 15.72 -2.82 -64.49
C ASP A 97 16.70 -2.78 -63.31
N GLN A 98 16.81 -1.64 -62.61
CA GLN A 98 17.73 -1.47 -61.50
C GLN A 98 17.25 -2.16 -60.21
N LEU A 99 18.05 -3.11 -59.72
CA LEU A 99 17.74 -3.88 -58.51
C LEU A 99 17.87 -3.05 -57.23
N GLU A 100 18.77 -2.07 -57.20
CA GLU A 100 19.08 -1.28 -56.00
C GLU A 100 17.91 -0.42 -55.54
N ALA A 101 17.14 0.16 -56.47
CA ALA A 101 15.94 0.93 -56.14
C ALA A 101 14.78 0.02 -55.73
N ARG A 102 14.68 -1.20 -56.27
CA ARG A 102 13.73 -2.22 -55.79
C ARG A 102 14.07 -2.69 -54.39
N ASP A 103 15.35 -2.95 -54.11
CA ASP A 103 15.86 -3.25 -52.77
C ASP A 103 15.61 -2.08 -51.81
N GLY A 104 15.74 -0.85 -52.29
CA GLY A 104 15.35 0.37 -51.57
C GLY A 104 13.89 0.34 -51.15
N LEU A 105 12.95 0.07 -52.06
CA LEU A 105 11.53 -0.10 -51.74
C LEU A 105 11.29 -1.26 -50.76
N ALA A 106 12.01 -2.38 -50.89
CA ALA A 106 11.91 -3.48 -49.94
C ALA A 106 12.38 -3.05 -48.53
N ARG A 107 13.44 -2.22 -48.42
CA ARG A 107 13.86 -1.63 -47.15
C ARG A 107 12.81 -0.66 -46.59
N VAL A 108 12.17 0.15 -47.43
CA VAL A 108 11.04 1.02 -47.01
C VAL A 108 9.88 0.18 -46.49
N ALA A 109 9.54 -0.93 -47.15
CA ALA A 109 8.49 -1.86 -46.72
C ALA A 109 8.78 -2.46 -45.33
N LEU A 110 10.02 -2.88 -45.10
CA LEU A 110 10.48 -3.38 -43.79
C LEU A 110 10.46 -2.29 -42.71
N ALA A 111 10.87 -1.07 -43.05
CA ALA A 111 10.82 0.07 -42.14
C ALA A 111 9.37 0.47 -41.80
N ALA A 112 8.44 0.37 -42.76
CA ALA A 112 7.02 0.60 -42.55
C ALA A 112 6.42 -0.47 -41.62
N LEU A 113 6.81 -1.73 -41.79
CA LEU A 113 6.43 -2.81 -40.87
C LEU A 113 6.95 -2.56 -39.45
N ALA A 114 8.23 -2.19 -39.29
CA ALA A 114 8.81 -1.86 -37.98
C ALA A 114 8.10 -0.66 -37.32
N ARG A 115 7.71 0.36 -38.11
CA ARG A 115 6.91 1.48 -37.63
C ARG A 115 5.51 1.04 -37.20
N ALA A 116 4.89 0.11 -37.94
CA ALA A 116 3.59 -0.44 -37.59
C ALA A 116 3.64 -1.24 -36.27
N GLU A 117 4.68 -2.05 -36.08
CA GLU A 117 4.93 -2.79 -34.84
C GLU A 117 5.13 -1.83 -33.66
N ALA A 118 5.98 -0.81 -33.81
CA ALA A 118 6.21 0.20 -32.79
C ALA A 118 4.94 1.00 -32.44
N GLY A 119 4.07 1.27 -33.43
CA GLY A 119 2.77 1.88 -33.21
C GLY A 119 1.83 0.97 -32.41
N ALA A 120 1.79 -0.31 -32.76
CA ALA A 120 0.98 -1.31 -32.04
C ALA A 120 1.44 -1.46 -30.58
N ASP A 121 2.75 -1.49 -30.33
CA ASP A 121 3.32 -1.58 -28.98
C ASP A 121 3.04 -0.32 -28.14
N LYS A 122 2.93 0.85 -28.78
CA LYS A 122 2.53 2.11 -28.12
C LYS A 122 1.01 2.25 -27.94
N GLY A 123 0.20 1.33 -28.49
CA GLY A 123 -1.26 1.43 -28.50
C GLY A 123 -1.83 2.43 -29.52
N ASP A 124 -0.98 3.05 -30.34
CA ASP A 124 -1.41 3.94 -31.42
C ASP A 124 -1.84 3.10 -32.63
N THR A 125 -3.05 2.56 -32.52
CA THR A 125 -3.62 1.71 -33.55
C THR A 125 -3.81 2.45 -34.87
N ALA A 126 -4.06 3.75 -34.87
CA ALA A 126 -4.26 4.53 -36.10
C ALA A 126 -2.95 4.59 -36.91
N GLN A 127 -1.84 4.98 -36.28
CA GLN A 127 -0.53 4.99 -36.94
C GLN A 127 -0.07 3.60 -37.35
N ALA A 128 -0.33 2.58 -36.51
CA ALA A 128 0.03 1.20 -36.82
C ALA A 128 -0.66 0.68 -38.08
N HIS A 129 -1.94 1.02 -38.28
CA HIS A 129 -2.67 0.61 -39.48
C HIS A 129 -2.19 1.32 -40.73
N ALA A 130 -1.94 2.64 -40.67
CA ALA A 130 -1.42 3.40 -41.81
C ALA A 130 -0.04 2.86 -42.25
N ALA A 131 0.85 2.57 -41.30
CA ALA A 131 2.16 2.00 -41.61
C ALA A 131 2.09 0.56 -42.13
N LEU A 132 1.14 -0.25 -41.63
CA LEU A 132 0.91 -1.61 -42.14
C LEU A 132 0.32 -1.59 -43.57
N GLN A 133 -0.52 -0.61 -43.91
CA GLN A 133 -1.01 -0.41 -45.27
C GLN A 133 0.14 -0.09 -46.23
N LEU A 134 1.02 0.84 -45.86
CA LEU A 134 2.23 1.16 -46.63
C LEU A 134 3.13 -0.09 -46.82
N ALA A 135 3.33 -0.89 -45.77
CA ALA A 135 4.10 -2.12 -45.86
C ALA A 135 3.47 -3.15 -46.82
N ARG A 136 2.13 -3.23 -46.87
CA ARG A 136 1.39 -4.09 -47.81
C ARG A 136 1.53 -3.64 -49.25
N GLU A 137 1.40 -2.34 -49.50
CA GLU A 137 1.55 -1.74 -50.84
C GLU A 137 2.94 -2.01 -51.40
N LEU A 138 3.97 -1.94 -50.54
CA LEU A 138 5.36 -2.23 -50.89
C LEU A 138 5.75 -3.70 -50.78
N GLN A 139 4.78 -4.60 -50.67
CA GLN A 139 4.98 -6.05 -50.72
C GLN A 139 5.96 -6.59 -49.65
N ALA A 140 5.88 -6.06 -48.41
CA ALA A 140 6.60 -6.61 -47.28
C ALA A 140 6.30 -8.11 -47.05
N PRO A 141 7.17 -8.87 -46.35
CA PRO A 141 6.98 -10.30 -46.13
C PRO A 141 5.59 -10.65 -45.57
N LYS A 142 4.78 -11.35 -46.37
CA LYS A 142 3.36 -11.64 -46.10
C LYS A 142 3.10 -12.22 -44.72
N ALA A 143 3.93 -13.17 -44.28
CA ALA A 143 3.78 -13.80 -42.97
C ALA A 143 3.83 -12.80 -41.80
N ARG A 144 4.68 -11.77 -41.87
CA ARG A 144 4.77 -10.73 -40.82
C ARG A 144 3.61 -9.74 -40.89
N VAL A 145 3.23 -9.36 -42.11
CA VAL A 145 2.07 -8.50 -42.36
C VAL A 145 0.79 -9.13 -41.82
N ASP A 146 0.56 -10.40 -42.11
CA ASP A 146 -0.64 -11.14 -41.67
C ASP A 146 -0.65 -11.30 -40.14
N ALA A 147 0.49 -11.60 -39.53
CA ALA A 147 0.62 -11.70 -38.08
C ALA A 147 0.31 -10.37 -37.37
N LEU A 148 0.88 -9.25 -37.85
CA LEU A 148 0.61 -7.93 -37.27
C LEU A 148 -0.84 -7.49 -37.51
N ALA A 149 -1.40 -7.80 -38.67
CA ALA A 149 -2.81 -7.53 -38.97
C ALA A 149 -3.77 -8.23 -38.00
N ALA A 150 -3.54 -9.52 -37.75
CA ALA A 150 -4.34 -10.29 -36.79
C ALA A 150 -4.23 -9.71 -35.37
N ARG A 151 -3.01 -9.33 -34.94
CA ARG A 151 -2.78 -8.67 -33.65
C ARG A 151 -3.57 -7.36 -33.54
N LEU A 152 -3.48 -6.50 -34.54
CA LEU A 152 -4.20 -5.22 -34.57
C LEU A 152 -5.73 -5.39 -34.59
N GLN A 153 -6.23 -6.42 -35.27
CA GLN A 153 -7.66 -6.74 -35.27
C GLN A 153 -8.12 -7.23 -33.89
N ALA A 154 -7.34 -8.08 -33.22
CA ALA A 154 -7.64 -8.54 -31.86
C ALA A 154 -7.70 -7.36 -30.86
N MET A 155 -6.75 -6.42 -30.95
CA MET A 155 -6.76 -5.20 -30.14
C MET A 155 -8.01 -4.35 -30.36
N ARG A 156 -8.45 -4.19 -31.62
CA ARG A 156 -9.70 -3.47 -31.94
C ARG A 156 -10.93 -4.16 -31.38
N ALA A 157 -11.02 -5.48 -31.53
CA ALA A 157 -12.15 -6.25 -31.00
C ALA A 157 -12.24 -6.12 -29.47
N GLN A 158 -11.09 -6.16 -28.78
CA GLN A 158 -11.03 -5.93 -27.35
C GLN A 158 -11.45 -4.50 -26.96
N ALA A 159 -11.03 -3.48 -27.71
CA ALA A 159 -11.42 -2.09 -27.46
C ALA A 159 -12.93 -1.89 -27.58
N VAL A 160 -13.55 -2.42 -28.64
CA VAL A 160 -15.02 -2.36 -28.83
C VAL A 160 -15.76 -3.04 -27.68
N GLY A 161 -15.28 -4.20 -27.22
CA GLY A 161 -15.87 -4.88 -26.06
C GLY A 161 -15.78 -4.07 -24.77
N ILE A 162 -14.70 -3.29 -24.59
CA ILE A 162 -14.53 -2.41 -23.43
C ILE A 162 -15.44 -1.18 -23.53
N ASP A 163 -15.57 -0.59 -24.71
CA ASP A 163 -16.48 0.55 -24.93
C ASP A 163 -17.94 0.16 -24.68
N GLU A 164 -18.35 -1.03 -25.12
CA GLU A 164 -19.67 -1.59 -24.84
C GLU A 164 -19.87 -1.83 -23.33
N LEU A 165 -18.85 -2.36 -22.64
CA LEU A 165 -18.90 -2.59 -21.21
C LEU A 165 -19.00 -1.28 -20.41
N LEU A 166 -18.28 -0.24 -20.82
CA LEU A 166 -18.41 1.12 -20.28
C LEU A 166 -19.80 1.73 -20.54
N ALA A 167 -20.39 1.49 -21.71
CA ALA A 167 -21.75 1.94 -22.00
C ALA A 167 -22.79 1.24 -21.09
N ARG A 168 -22.63 -0.08 -20.89
CA ARG A 168 -23.47 -0.86 -19.95
C ARG A 168 -23.31 -0.37 -18.51
N ALA A 169 -22.08 -0.12 -18.06
CA ALA A 169 -21.81 0.40 -16.72
C ALA A 169 -22.53 1.74 -16.47
N ARG A 170 -22.42 2.68 -17.42
CA ARG A 170 -23.11 3.98 -17.35
C ARG A 170 -24.63 3.84 -17.37
N ALA A 171 -25.17 2.92 -18.16
CA ALA A 171 -26.60 2.64 -18.19
C ALA A 171 -27.11 2.06 -16.87
N ALA A 172 -26.36 1.11 -16.28
CA ALA A 172 -26.67 0.54 -14.97
C ALA A 172 -26.65 1.61 -13.86
N GLN A 173 -25.64 2.49 -13.87
CA GLN A 173 -25.54 3.61 -12.93
C GLN A 173 -26.72 4.57 -13.07
N ALA A 174 -27.07 4.96 -14.30
CA ALA A 174 -28.22 5.83 -14.56
C ALA A 174 -29.55 5.20 -14.12
N ALA A 175 -29.64 3.87 -14.11
CA ALA A 175 -30.78 3.11 -13.59
C ALA A 175 -30.76 2.91 -12.06
N GLY A 176 -29.69 3.35 -11.36
CA GLY A 176 -29.50 3.14 -9.92
C GLY A 176 -29.07 1.73 -9.54
N HIS A 177 -28.68 0.90 -10.51
CA HIS A 177 -28.22 -0.47 -10.33
C HIS A 177 -26.70 -0.45 -10.05
N LEU A 178 -26.32 -0.20 -8.79
CA LEU A 178 -24.94 0.18 -8.41
C LEU A 178 -24.06 -1.01 -7.99
N ASP A 179 -24.52 -1.85 -7.05
CA ASP A 179 -23.76 -2.95 -6.43
C ASP A 179 -24.54 -4.27 -6.31
N ASP A 180 -25.71 -4.35 -6.93
CA ASP A 180 -26.74 -5.38 -6.75
C ASP A 180 -26.63 -6.60 -7.69
N GLY A 181 -25.45 -6.83 -8.26
CA GLY A 181 -25.17 -8.02 -9.07
C GLY A 181 -24.00 -7.83 -10.03
N SER A 182 -23.69 -8.87 -10.83
CA SER A 182 -22.57 -8.82 -11.79
C SER A 182 -22.76 -7.80 -12.93
N ASP A 183 -24.02 -7.46 -13.23
CA ASP A 183 -24.39 -6.47 -14.25
C ASP A 183 -24.61 -5.06 -13.67
N ALA A 184 -24.33 -4.86 -12.39
CA ALA A 184 -24.39 -3.55 -11.75
C ALA A 184 -23.19 -2.67 -12.13
N ALA A 185 -23.33 -1.36 -11.95
CA ALA A 185 -22.34 -0.38 -12.40
C ALA A 185 -20.92 -0.62 -11.85
N LEU A 186 -20.78 -0.82 -10.53
CA LEU A 186 -19.48 -0.95 -9.88
C LEU A 186 -18.72 -2.22 -10.32
N PRO A 187 -19.33 -3.42 -10.36
CA PRO A 187 -18.71 -4.60 -10.95
C PRO A 187 -18.32 -4.46 -12.41
N LEU A 188 -19.13 -3.75 -13.22
CA LEU A 188 -18.79 -3.49 -14.63
C LEU A 188 -17.59 -2.57 -14.75
N TYR A 189 -17.54 -1.44 -14.02
CA TYR A 189 -16.34 -0.59 -14.00
C TYR A 189 -15.11 -1.36 -13.51
N GLN A 190 -15.26 -2.23 -12.51
CA GLN A 190 -14.17 -3.09 -12.04
C GLN A 190 -13.67 -4.04 -13.13
N GLN A 191 -14.55 -4.60 -13.97
CA GLN A 191 -14.15 -5.44 -15.11
C GLN A 191 -13.36 -4.63 -16.15
N VAL A 192 -13.76 -3.39 -16.45
CA VAL A 192 -12.96 -2.49 -17.30
C VAL A 192 -11.59 -2.26 -16.70
N LEU A 193 -11.51 -1.99 -15.39
CA LEU A 193 -10.24 -1.71 -14.69
C LEU A 193 -9.33 -2.94 -14.60
N GLN A 194 -9.88 -4.16 -14.56
CA GLN A 194 -9.09 -5.39 -14.68
C GLN A 194 -8.45 -5.53 -16.07
N ALA A 195 -9.15 -5.14 -17.13
CA ALA A 195 -8.62 -5.13 -18.49
C ALA A 195 -7.69 -3.94 -18.77
N GLN A 196 -7.99 -2.77 -18.20
CA GLN A 196 -7.29 -1.51 -18.39
C GLN A 196 -7.18 -0.74 -17.05
N PRO A 197 -6.12 -1.02 -16.24
CA PRO A 197 -5.98 -0.43 -14.90
C PRO A 197 -5.87 1.10 -14.84
N ARG A 198 -5.61 1.75 -15.99
CA ARG A 198 -5.45 3.21 -16.13
C ARG A 198 -6.55 3.85 -16.98
N SER A 199 -7.68 3.16 -17.15
CA SER A 199 -8.82 3.70 -17.89
C SER A 199 -9.47 4.84 -17.09
N GLN A 200 -9.23 6.08 -17.51
CA GLN A 200 -9.82 7.27 -16.88
C GLN A 200 -11.35 7.22 -16.83
N PRO A 201 -12.08 6.87 -17.91
CA PRO A 201 -13.54 6.79 -17.87
C PRO A 201 -14.07 5.75 -16.87
N ALA A 202 -13.33 4.67 -16.63
CA ALA A 202 -13.72 3.66 -15.66
C ALA A 202 -13.41 4.06 -14.21
N LEU A 203 -12.30 4.79 -13.99
CA LEU A 203 -11.96 5.34 -12.68
C LEU A 203 -12.97 6.41 -12.26
N GLU A 204 -13.25 7.38 -13.13
CA GLU A 204 -14.24 8.44 -12.89
C GLU A 204 -15.64 7.84 -12.69
N GLY A 205 -16.07 6.93 -13.58
CA GLY A 205 -17.38 6.29 -13.45
C GLY A 205 -17.54 5.46 -12.17
N ARG A 206 -16.48 4.78 -11.71
CA ARG A 206 -16.48 4.08 -10.43
C ARG A 206 -16.60 5.07 -9.26
N GLU A 207 -15.89 6.20 -9.32
CA GLU A 207 -15.95 7.25 -8.29
C GLU A 207 -17.36 7.82 -8.17
N ASP A 208 -17.98 8.20 -9.29
CA ASP A 208 -19.35 8.71 -9.34
C ASP A 208 -20.35 7.68 -8.81
N ALA A 209 -20.22 6.40 -9.22
CA ALA A 209 -21.10 5.34 -8.77
C ALA A 209 -20.95 5.04 -7.27
N LEU A 210 -19.74 5.19 -6.71
CA LEU A 210 -19.51 5.09 -5.26
C LEU A 210 -20.12 6.27 -4.51
N GLU A 211 -20.06 7.48 -5.05
CA GLU A 211 -20.71 8.65 -4.46
C GLU A 211 -22.23 8.46 -4.41
N ASP A 212 -22.84 7.98 -5.51
CA ASP A 212 -24.26 7.63 -5.57
C ASP A 212 -24.63 6.53 -4.55
N LEU A 213 -23.80 5.49 -4.42
CA LEU A 213 -24.00 4.38 -3.48
C LEU A 213 -23.95 4.88 -2.02
N LEU A 214 -23.01 5.78 -1.71
CA LEU A 214 -22.77 6.28 -0.36
C LEU A 214 -23.71 7.42 0.06
N LYS A 215 -24.40 8.06 -0.88
CA LYS A 215 -25.35 9.15 -0.65
C LYS A 215 -26.34 8.92 0.52
N PRO A 216 -26.99 7.76 0.69
CA PRO A 216 -27.89 7.53 1.82
C PRO A 216 -27.20 7.37 3.18
N ALA A 217 -25.89 7.11 3.23
CA ALA A 217 -25.17 6.76 4.46
C ALA A 217 -25.28 7.84 5.55
N GLY A 218 -25.17 9.12 5.18
CA GLY A 218 -25.31 10.23 6.13
C GLY A 218 -26.69 10.26 6.79
N GLY A 219 -27.75 10.01 6.02
CA GLY A 219 -29.12 9.93 6.53
C GLY A 219 -29.35 8.72 7.44
N MET A 220 -28.79 7.56 7.07
CA MET A 220 -28.82 6.35 7.90
C MET A 220 -28.16 6.61 9.26
N LEU A 221 -26.97 7.21 9.26
CA LEU A 221 -26.25 7.56 10.48
C LEU A 221 -27.02 8.54 11.36
N ALA A 222 -27.66 9.56 10.76
CA ALA A 222 -28.49 10.52 11.49
C ALA A 222 -29.72 9.88 12.14
N ARG A 223 -30.31 8.85 11.51
CA ARG A 223 -31.45 8.08 12.06
C ARG A 223 -31.03 6.98 13.03
N GLY A 224 -29.74 6.71 13.17
CA GLY A 224 -29.22 5.65 14.03
C GLY A 224 -29.28 4.25 13.42
N GLU A 225 -29.42 4.17 12.09
CA GLU A 225 -29.39 2.95 11.27
C GLU A 225 -27.95 2.44 11.09
N LEU A 226 -27.28 2.16 12.21
CA LEU A 226 -25.82 1.92 12.24
C LEU A 226 -25.39 0.64 11.51
N LEU A 227 -26.22 -0.42 11.52
CA LEU A 227 -25.92 -1.67 10.82
C LEU A 227 -25.89 -1.45 9.31
N GLN A 228 -26.99 -0.88 8.80
CA GLN A 228 -27.18 -0.64 7.38
C GLN A 228 -26.12 0.33 6.86
N ALA A 229 -25.76 1.36 7.65
CA ALA A 229 -24.65 2.24 7.33
C ALA A 229 -23.32 1.48 7.28
N ALA A 230 -22.98 0.68 8.29
CA ALA A 230 -21.72 -0.07 8.33
C ALA A 230 -21.61 -1.07 7.15
N GLU A 231 -22.68 -1.80 6.85
CA GLU A 231 -22.73 -2.71 5.70
C GLU A 231 -22.55 -1.97 4.38
N LEU A 232 -23.18 -0.80 4.21
CA LEU A 232 -23.04 0.03 3.02
C LEU A 232 -21.60 0.52 2.85
N LEU A 233 -20.95 1.00 3.92
CA LEU A 233 -19.56 1.43 3.89
C LEU A 233 -18.63 0.26 3.53
N HIS A 234 -18.84 -0.91 4.13
CA HIS A 234 -18.05 -2.10 3.82
C HIS A 234 -18.18 -2.55 2.36
N ARG A 235 -19.40 -2.50 1.79
CA ARG A 235 -19.59 -2.79 0.36
C ARG A 235 -18.86 -1.78 -0.53
N ALA A 236 -18.88 -0.49 -0.20
CA ALA A 236 -18.13 0.52 -0.93
C ALA A 236 -16.60 0.33 -0.84
N GLU A 237 -16.08 0.01 0.35
CA GLU A 237 -14.66 -0.30 0.56
C GLU A 237 -14.16 -1.47 -0.30
N ASN A 238 -15.01 -2.46 -0.57
CA ASN A 238 -14.64 -3.60 -1.42
C ASN A 238 -14.34 -3.19 -2.87
N PHE A 239 -14.87 -2.06 -3.34
CA PHE A 239 -14.58 -1.51 -4.67
C PHE A 239 -13.44 -0.49 -4.65
N ASP A 240 -13.41 0.39 -3.64
CA ASP A 240 -12.34 1.36 -3.47
C ASP A 240 -12.14 1.75 -1.98
N PRO A 241 -11.15 1.15 -1.28
CA PRO A 241 -10.85 1.49 0.10
C PRO A 241 -10.33 2.94 0.29
N GLY A 242 -9.86 3.57 -0.79
CA GLY A 242 -9.27 4.92 -0.78
C GLY A 242 -10.26 6.03 -1.13
N HIS A 243 -11.54 5.71 -1.36
CA HIS A 243 -12.53 6.67 -1.83
C HIS A 243 -12.75 7.84 -0.84
N ALA A 244 -12.81 9.06 -1.36
CA ALA A 244 -12.78 10.31 -0.58
C ALA A 244 -13.96 10.48 0.39
N ALA A 245 -15.13 9.89 0.10
CA ALA A 245 -16.30 9.97 0.98
C ALA A 245 -16.20 9.04 2.21
N LEU A 246 -15.33 8.02 2.22
CA LEU A 246 -15.28 7.03 3.30
C LEU A 246 -14.77 7.59 4.64
N PRO A 247 -13.66 8.36 4.72
CA PRO A 247 -13.15 8.87 5.99
C PRO A 247 -14.17 9.67 6.83
N PRO A 248 -14.91 10.67 6.28
CA PRO A 248 -15.90 11.40 7.07
C PRO A 248 -17.11 10.53 7.49
N LEU A 249 -17.47 9.53 6.69
CA LEU A 249 -18.53 8.57 7.03
C LEU A 249 -18.10 7.63 8.16
N HIS A 250 -16.87 7.10 8.13
CA HIS A 250 -16.30 6.32 9.24
C HIS A 250 -16.21 7.13 10.53
N ALA A 251 -15.75 8.37 10.46
CA ALA A 251 -15.72 9.26 11.62
C ALA A 251 -17.14 9.52 12.18
N SER A 252 -18.16 9.56 11.33
CA SER A 252 -19.54 9.74 11.76
C SER A 252 -20.13 8.48 12.38
N LEU A 253 -19.85 7.30 11.82
CA LEU A 253 -20.19 6.00 12.42
C LEU A 253 -19.52 5.81 13.78
N ALA A 254 -18.22 6.11 13.89
CA ALA A 254 -17.47 6.01 15.13
C ALA A 254 -18.07 6.91 16.23
N ARG A 255 -18.40 8.16 15.91
CA ARG A 255 -19.08 9.09 16.83
C ARG A 255 -20.45 8.57 17.26
N ALA A 256 -21.22 7.99 16.33
CA ALA A 256 -22.54 7.42 16.66
C ALA A 256 -22.43 6.20 17.59
N LEU A 257 -21.44 5.32 17.37
CA LEU A 257 -21.14 4.19 18.25
C LEU A 257 -20.66 4.66 19.63
N GLU A 258 -19.82 5.70 19.70
CA GLU A 258 -19.38 6.28 20.97
C GLU A 258 -20.56 6.86 21.76
N ALA A 259 -21.43 7.63 21.10
CA ALA A 259 -22.64 8.18 21.73
C ALA A 259 -23.54 7.06 22.29
N ARG A 260 -23.66 5.94 21.57
CA ARG A 260 -24.38 4.74 22.04
C ARG A 260 -23.72 4.13 23.27
N GLY A 261 -22.39 4.01 23.28
CA GLY A 261 -21.63 3.54 24.44
C GLY A 261 -21.76 4.47 25.66
N GLN A 262 -21.79 5.79 25.45
CA GLN A 262 -22.08 6.76 26.52
C GLN A 262 -23.50 6.59 27.07
N HIS A 263 -24.50 6.39 26.21
CA HIS A 263 -25.88 6.14 26.63
C HIS A 263 -26.00 4.86 27.48
N ILE A 264 -25.33 3.77 27.09
CA ILE A 264 -25.29 2.52 27.86
C ILE A 264 -24.69 2.75 29.25
N ARG A 265 -23.59 3.50 29.35
CA ARG A 265 -23.00 3.87 30.65
C ARG A 265 -23.98 4.65 31.53
N GLN A 266 -24.76 5.56 30.95
CA GLN A 266 -25.81 6.29 31.68
C GLN A 266 -26.94 5.37 32.15
N LEU A 267 -27.35 4.39 31.33
CA LEU A 267 -28.36 3.39 31.73
C LEU A 267 -27.88 2.56 32.91
N LEU A 268 -26.62 2.10 32.89
CA LEU A 268 -26.00 1.38 34.00
C LEU A 268 -25.94 2.23 35.27
N ALA A 269 -25.48 3.49 35.16
CA ALA A 269 -25.39 4.40 36.30
C ALA A 269 -26.76 4.70 36.94
N ARG A 270 -27.83 4.67 36.14
CA ARG A 270 -29.22 4.86 36.61
C ARG A 270 -29.90 3.55 37.05
N GLY A 271 -29.19 2.43 37.06
CA GLY A 271 -29.74 1.11 37.44
C GLY A 271 -30.75 0.53 36.45
N ARG A 272 -30.84 1.05 35.22
CA ARG A 272 -31.73 0.53 34.16
C ARG A 272 -31.08 -0.65 33.44
N LEU A 273 -30.82 -1.73 34.18
CA LEU A 273 -29.97 -2.85 33.74
C LEU A 273 -30.54 -3.60 32.53
N GLU A 274 -31.85 -3.82 32.47
CA GLU A 274 -32.47 -4.51 31.33
C GLU A 274 -32.34 -3.70 30.03
N ALA A 275 -32.53 -2.37 30.12
CA ALA A 275 -32.36 -1.48 28.97
C ALA A 275 -30.88 -1.42 28.52
N ALA A 276 -29.94 -1.42 29.48
CA ALA A 276 -28.51 -1.50 29.17
C ALA A 276 -28.16 -2.82 28.47
N ALA A 277 -28.69 -3.95 28.94
CA ALA A 277 -28.48 -5.26 28.33
C ALA A 277 -29.02 -5.34 26.90
N GLN A 278 -30.24 -4.81 26.66
CA GLN A 278 -30.82 -4.73 25.32
C GLN A 278 -29.98 -3.86 24.37
N ALA A 279 -29.51 -2.70 24.84
CA ALA A 279 -28.67 -1.81 24.04
C ALA A 279 -27.30 -2.44 23.71
N CYS A 280 -26.72 -3.22 24.62
CA CYS A 280 -25.50 -3.98 24.40
C CYS A 280 -25.69 -5.13 23.39
N ASP A 281 -26.82 -5.83 23.45
CA ASP A 281 -27.13 -6.89 22.48
C ASP A 281 -27.30 -6.33 21.07
N GLN A 282 -27.98 -5.19 20.92
CA GLN A 282 -28.09 -4.48 19.64
C GLN A 282 -26.71 -4.16 19.06
N LEU A 283 -25.77 -3.64 19.86
CA LEU A 283 -24.41 -3.36 19.40
C LEU A 283 -23.66 -4.64 18.98
N ARG A 284 -23.91 -5.77 19.65
CA ARG A 284 -23.28 -7.05 19.32
C ARG A 284 -23.75 -7.57 17.96
N GLN A 285 -25.04 -7.42 17.67
CA GLN A 285 -25.61 -7.77 16.37
C GLN A 285 -25.00 -6.93 15.24
N LEU A 286 -24.52 -5.71 15.52
CA LEU A 286 -23.87 -4.87 14.52
C LEU A 286 -22.51 -5.39 14.05
N GLN A 287 -21.83 -6.24 14.83
CA GLN A 287 -20.44 -6.68 14.60
C GLN A 287 -19.44 -5.53 14.33
N ALA A 288 -19.77 -4.30 14.73
CA ALA A 288 -19.05 -3.08 14.40
C ALA A 288 -17.82 -2.83 15.30
N GLY A 289 -16.99 -3.86 15.45
CA GLY A 289 -15.78 -3.81 16.27
C GLY A 289 -16.00 -4.17 17.76
N PRO A 290 -15.06 -3.83 18.65
CA PRO A 290 -15.10 -4.22 20.04
C PRO A 290 -16.26 -3.55 20.77
N LEU A 291 -17.05 -4.36 21.49
CA LEU A 291 -18.14 -3.86 22.34
C LEU A 291 -17.61 -2.88 23.40
N PRO A 292 -18.40 -1.86 23.79
CA PRO A 292 -18.04 -1.00 24.91
C PRO A 292 -17.77 -1.84 26.17
N GLN A 293 -16.77 -1.48 26.98
CA GLN A 293 -16.46 -2.15 28.25
C GLN A 293 -17.69 -2.26 29.17
N ALA A 294 -18.60 -1.29 29.08
CA ALA A 294 -19.87 -1.30 29.79
C ALA A 294 -20.74 -2.55 29.50
N CYS A 295 -20.59 -3.18 28.33
CA CYS A 295 -21.32 -4.37 27.91
C CYS A 295 -20.68 -5.70 28.34
N ALA A 296 -19.52 -5.65 29.01
CA ALA A 296 -18.79 -6.81 29.48
C ALA A 296 -19.08 -7.08 30.97
N ALA A 297 -18.03 -7.36 31.77
CA ALA A 297 -18.13 -7.66 33.20
C ALA A 297 -18.98 -6.66 34.01
N PRO A 298 -18.92 -5.33 33.80
CA PRO A 298 -19.72 -4.38 34.59
C PRO A 298 -21.23 -4.60 34.50
N LEU A 299 -21.75 -4.93 33.31
CA LEU A 299 -23.16 -5.25 33.11
C LEU A 299 -23.50 -6.60 33.74
N GLY A 300 -22.66 -7.61 33.54
CA GLY A 300 -22.82 -8.95 34.14
C GLY A 300 -22.89 -8.90 35.66
N ASP A 301 -21.95 -8.22 36.31
CA ASP A 301 -21.89 -8.04 37.76
C ASP A 301 -23.08 -7.25 38.31
N ALA A 302 -23.53 -6.23 37.57
CA ALA A 302 -24.72 -5.47 37.94
C ALA A 302 -25.98 -6.35 37.87
N LEU A 303 -26.12 -7.17 36.83
CA LEU A 303 -27.24 -8.10 36.65
C LEU A 303 -27.24 -9.21 37.72
N LEU A 304 -26.09 -9.77 38.06
CA LEU A 304 -25.96 -10.76 39.14
C LEU A 304 -26.36 -10.16 40.51
N ARG A 305 -25.87 -8.96 40.84
CA ARG A 305 -26.25 -8.25 42.07
C ARG A 305 -27.74 -7.92 42.11
N ALA A 306 -28.32 -7.50 41.00
CA ALA A 306 -29.75 -7.26 40.91
C ALA A 306 -30.56 -8.57 41.03
N ALA A 307 -30.08 -9.66 40.44
CA ALA A 307 -30.71 -10.98 40.57
C ALA A 307 -30.70 -11.50 42.02
N ALA A 308 -29.68 -11.15 42.81
CA ALA A 308 -29.61 -11.51 44.23
C ALA A 308 -30.75 -10.90 45.05
N THR A 309 -31.12 -9.64 44.79
CA THR A 309 -32.14 -8.91 45.56
C THR A 309 -33.53 -8.87 44.89
N ALA A 310 -33.64 -9.28 43.63
CA ALA A 310 -34.89 -9.21 42.86
C ALA A 310 -35.96 -10.23 43.29
N PRO A 311 -37.25 -9.91 43.13
CA PRO A 311 -38.35 -10.85 43.36
C PRO A 311 -38.23 -12.07 42.43
N ALA A 312 -38.68 -13.25 42.90
CA ALA A 312 -38.52 -14.53 42.20
C ALA A 312 -38.91 -14.48 40.71
N ALA A 313 -39.98 -13.75 40.37
CA ALA A 313 -40.47 -13.58 39.01
C ALA A 313 -39.47 -12.92 38.03
N LYS A 314 -38.55 -12.06 38.50
CA LYS A 314 -37.60 -11.33 37.64
C LYS A 314 -36.25 -12.01 37.50
N VAL A 315 -35.97 -13.04 38.29
CA VAL A 315 -34.61 -13.55 38.47
C VAL A 315 -34.15 -14.41 37.32
N ALA A 316 -35.02 -15.28 36.80
CA ALA A 316 -34.72 -16.05 35.59
C ALA A 316 -34.34 -15.12 34.43
N ARG A 317 -35.08 -14.01 34.25
CA ARG A 317 -34.81 -13.00 33.24
C ARG A 317 -33.47 -12.29 33.45
N LEU A 318 -33.18 -11.84 34.68
CA LEU A 318 -31.90 -11.17 34.98
C LEU A 318 -30.69 -12.09 34.79
N LEU A 319 -30.81 -13.38 35.15
CA LEU A 319 -29.75 -14.36 34.94
C LEU A 319 -29.54 -14.67 33.45
N ALA A 320 -30.61 -14.78 32.65
CA ALA A 320 -30.51 -14.95 31.21
C ALA A 320 -29.84 -13.73 30.54
N LEU A 321 -30.12 -12.51 31.01
CA LEU A 321 -29.42 -11.32 30.55
C LEU A 321 -27.95 -11.30 30.97
N ALA A 322 -27.62 -11.82 32.16
CA ALA A 322 -26.24 -11.92 32.64
C ALA A 322 -25.43 -12.92 31.81
N GLU A 323 -26.02 -14.07 31.48
CA GLU A 323 -25.46 -15.05 30.56
C GLU A 323 -25.22 -14.43 29.18
N ALA A 324 -26.20 -13.71 28.64
CA ALA A 324 -26.05 -12.98 27.38
C ALA A 324 -25.02 -11.85 27.45
N ALA A 325 -24.66 -11.35 28.64
CA ALA A 325 -23.57 -10.39 28.85
C ALA A 325 -22.18 -11.08 28.95
N GLY A 326 -22.12 -12.41 28.84
CA GLY A 326 -20.88 -13.18 28.87
C GLY A 326 -20.45 -13.63 30.26
N VAL A 327 -21.36 -13.61 31.25
CA VAL A 327 -21.08 -14.21 32.57
C VAL A 327 -20.99 -15.72 32.43
N ASP A 328 -19.94 -16.32 32.97
CA ASP A 328 -19.73 -17.76 32.88
C ASP A 328 -20.78 -18.58 33.66
N ALA A 329 -20.94 -19.84 33.25
CA ALA A 329 -21.91 -20.76 33.86
C ALA A 329 -21.61 -21.02 35.36
N ALA A 330 -20.34 -20.93 35.78
CA ALA A 330 -19.95 -21.19 37.17
C ALA A 330 -20.44 -20.07 38.11
N HIS A 331 -20.26 -18.81 37.73
CA HIS A 331 -20.74 -17.64 38.46
C HIS A 331 -22.28 -17.59 38.47
N LEU A 332 -22.94 -17.93 37.35
CA LEU A 332 -24.41 -18.05 37.30
C LEU A 332 -24.92 -19.11 38.28
N GLN A 333 -24.30 -20.29 38.30
CA GLN A 333 -24.66 -21.36 39.24
C GLN A 333 -24.37 -20.99 40.70
N GLN A 334 -23.30 -20.23 40.96
CA GLN A 334 -22.97 -19.76 42.30
C GLN A 334 -24.02 -18.75 42.80
N ALA A 335 -24.43 -17.80 41.96
CA ALA A 335 -25.48 -16.84 42.29
C ALA A 335 -26.82 -17.54 42.57
N GLN A 336 -27.18 -18.56 41.77
CA GLN A 336 -28.37 -19.38 42.00
C GLN A 336 -28.30 -20.17 43.33
N ARG A 337 -27.12 -20.71 43.67
CA ARG A 337 -26.90 -21.45 44.93
C ARG A 337 -26.98 -20.54 46.15
N GLN A 338 -26.38 -19.35 46.10
CA GLN A 338 -26.45 -18.36 47.19
C GLN A 338 -27.90 -17.98 47.49
N ARG A 339 -28.69 -17.71 46.46
CA ARG A 339 -30.14 -17.42 46.56
C ARG A 339 -30.95 -18.56 47.16
N ARG A 340 -30.73 -19.79 46.68
CA ARG A 340 -31.41 -20.98 47.24
C ARG A 340 -31.03 -21.22 48.71
N GLY A 341 -29.80 -20.87 49.08
CA GLY A 341 -29.33 -20.87 50.47
C GLY A 341 -30.03 -19.81 51.31
N GLU A 342 -30.09 -18.56 50.85
CA GLU A 342 -30.78 -17.45 51.53
C GLU A 342 -32.29 -17.68 51.66
N GLN A 343 -32.93 -18.32 50.68
CA GLN A 343 -34.36 -18.68 50.74
C GLN A 343 -34.66 -19.88 51.63
N ARG A 344 -33.67 -20.76 51.88
CA ARG A 344 -33.80 -21.93 52.76
C ARG A 344 -33.37 -21.67 54.19
N SER A 345 -32.61 -20.60 54.44
CA SER A 345 -32.26 -20.19 55.80
C SER A 345 -33.43 -19.44 56.45
N PRO A 346 -33.93 -19.86 57.63
CA PRO A 346 -34.74 -18.98 58.46
C PRO A 346 -33.92 -17.73 58.84
N PRO A 347 -34.55 -16.61 59.25
CA PRO A 347 -33.81 -15.41 59.65
C PRO A 347 -32.86 -15.76 60.79
N HIS A 348 -31.56 -15.85 60.48
CA HIS A 348 -30.56 -16.20 61.47
C HIS A 348 -30.29 -14.99 62.39
N PRO A 349 -30.11 -15.21 63.70
CA PRO A 349 -29.77 -14.16 64.64
C PRO A 349 -28.42 -13.53 64.25
N VAL A 350 -28.34 -12.21 64.35
CA VAL A 350 -27.10 -11.44 64.24
C VAL A 350 -26.08 -12.00 65.22
N LEU A 351 -25.03 -12.66 64.73
CA LEU A 351 -23.87 -12.99 65.55
C LEU A 351 -23.26 -11.69 66.10
N PRO A 352 -22.87 -11.64 67.38
CA PRO A 352 -22.49 -10.41 68.03
C PRO A 352 -21.22 -9.83 67.41
N ALA A 353 -21.19 -8.49 67.40
CA ALA A 353 -20.06 -7.68 66.98
C ALA A 353 -18.72 -8.21 67.53
N THR A 354 -17.68 -8.14 66.70
CA THR A 354 -16.26 -8.31 67.05
C THR A 354 -15.99 -7.96 68.52
N THR A 355 -15.45 -8.89 69.30
CA THR A 355 -15.14 -8.67 70.71
C THR A 355 -14.19 -7.46 70.86
N PRO A 356 -14.22 -6.72 71.99
CA PRO A 356 -13.31 -5.59 72.23
C PRO A 356 -11.83 -5.97 72.06
N GLN A 357 -11.45 -7.19 72.45
CA GLN A 357 -10.10 -7.74 72.28
C GLN A 357 -9.71 -7.88 70.81
N THR A 358 -10.60 -8.41 69.95
CA THR A 358 -10.36 -8.50 68.50
C THR A 358 -10.23 -7.11 67.88
N ARG A 359 -11.07 -6.14 68.28
CA ARG A 359 -10.96 -4.76 67.78
C ARG A 359 -9.63 -4.10 68.15
N ALA A 360 -9.13 -4.33 69.37
CA ALA A 360 -7.83 -3.82 69.81
C ALA A 360 -6.67 -4.49 69.07
N ARG A 361 -6.76 -5.79 68.77
CA ARG A 361 -5.76 -6.50 67.96
C ARG A 361 -5.72 -5.99 66.52
N VAL A 362 -6.88 -5.81 65.88
CA VAL A 362 -6.99 -5.24 64.53
C VAL A 362 -6.38 -3.83 64.48
N ALA A 363 -6.67 -2.97 65.46
CA ALA A 363 -6.08 -1.62 65.51
C ALA A 363 -4.55 -1.65 65.53
N ARG A 364 -3.94 -2.50 66.37
CA ARG A 364 -2.48 -2.67 66.42
C ARG A 364 -1.89 -3.18 65.11
N LEU A 365 -2.55 -4.11 64.43
CA LEU A 365 -2.10 -4.63 63.14
C LEU A 365 -2.13 -3.56 62.04
N LEU A 366 -3.18 -2.74 62.00
CA LEU A 366 -3.27 -1.64 61.04
C LEU A 366 -2.22 -0.56 61.30
N GLU A 367 -1.89 -0.28 62.56
CA GLU A 367 -0.80 0.63 62.91
C GLU A 367 0.58 0.08 62.48
N GLN A 368 0.82 -1.21 62.71
CA GLN A 368 2.06 -1.89 62.28
C GLN A 368 2.19 -1.91 60.75
N MET A 369 1.08 -2.14 60.04
CA MET A 369 0.99 -2.06 58.58
C MET A 369 1.43 -0.69 58.08
N GLU A 370 0.89 0.40 58.63
CA GLU A 370 1.24 1.76 58.23
C GLU A 370 2.71 2.10 58.50
N ARG A 371 3.27 1.65 59.64
CA ARG A 371 4.70 1.81 59.94
C ARG A 371 5.58 1.04 58.95
N ALA A 372 5.20 -0.17 58.57
CA ALA A 372 5.92 -0.95 57.55
C ALA A 372 5.85 -0.26 56.18
N ARG A 373 4.67 0.22 55.77
CA ARG A 373 4.47 0.99 54.54
C ARG A 373 5.37 2.23 54.49
N ALA A 374 5.43 2.99 55.60
CA ALA A 374 6.24 4.21 55.69
C ALA A 374 7.75 3.96 55.53
N ARG A 375 8.23 2.77 55.94
CA ARG A 375 9.63 2.35 55.72
C ARG A 375 9.88 1.77 54.33
N GLY A 376 8.84 1.52 53.54
CA GLY A 376 8.93 0.85 52.24
C GLY A 376 8.95 -0.69 52.34
N ASP A 377 8.62 -1.25 53.51
CA ASP A 377 8.55 -2.69 53.77
C ASP A 377 7.23 -3.27 53.22
N TRP A 378 7.05 -3.23 51.90
CA TRP A 378 5.79 -3.61 51.27
C TRP A 378 5.49 -5.10 51.34
N LEU A 379 6.51 -5.92 51.05
CA LEU A 379 6.46 -7.39 51.02
C LEU A 379 7.61 -8.05 51.80
N THR A 380 8.65 -7.29 52.11
CA THR A 380 9.85 -7.77 52.81
C THR A 380 10.10 -6.90 54.03
N PRO A 381 10.50 -7.47 55.18
CA PRO A 381 10.70 -8.89 55.44
C PRO A 381 9.37 -9.65 55.65
N PRO A 382 9.34 -10.97 55.40
CA PRO A 382 8.13 -11.79 55.56
C PRO A 382 7.69 -11.83 57.03
N GLY A 383 6.38 -11.66 57.26
CA GLY A 383 5.75 -11.62 58.58
C GLY A 383 5.58 -10.22 59.16
N ASP A 384 6.45 -9.28 58.78
CA ASP A 384 6.44 -7.90 59.27
C ASP A 384 6.08 -6.85 58.20
N SER A 385 5.89 -7.28 56.95
CA SER A 385 5.56 -6.40 55.84
C SER A 385 4.17 -5.78 55.97
N ALA A 386 3.96 -4.64 55.30
CA ALA A 386 2.65 -3.99 55.26
C ALA A 386 1.55 -4.95 54.76
N TRP A 387 1.86 -5.73 53.72
CA TRP A 387 0.91 -6.72 53.21
C TRP A 387 0.60 -7.83 54.22
N ASP A 388 1.59 -8.32 54.97
CA ASP A 388 1.39 -9.36 55.98
C ASP A 388 0.48 -8.90 57.12
N ARG A 389 0.72 -7.70 57.65
CA ARG A 389 -0.08 -7.11 58.73
C ARG A 389 -1.53 -6.87 58.31
N LEU A 390 -1.74 -6.41 57.06
CA LEU A 390 -3.07 -6.25 56.51
C LEU A 390 -3.78 -7.60 56.34
N ARG A 391 -3.07 -8.62 55.86
CA ARG A 391 -3.63 -9.97 55.67
C ARG A 391 -4.08 -10.58 57.00
N GLU A 392 -3.29 -10.43 58.06
CA GLU A 392 -3.66 -10.87 59.41
C GLU A 392 -4.91 -10.12 59.91
N ALA A 393 -4.97 -8.79 59.71
CA ALA A 393 -6.14 -8.00 60.06
C ALA A 393 -7.41 -8.45 59.31
N ARG A 394 -7.30 -8.78 58.02
CA ARG A 394 -8.40 -9.33 57.20
C ARG A 394 -8.87 -10.70 57.67
N ALA A 395 -7.95 -11.56 58.12
CA ALA A 395 -8.30 -12.88 58.66
C ALA A 395 -9.09 -12.76 59.98
N LEU A 396 -8.76 -11.77 60.82
CA LEU A 396 -9.44 -11.54 62.10
C LEU A 396 -10.79 -10.83 61.96
N ALA A 397 -10.91 -9.87 61.04
CA ALA A 397 -12.12 -9.05 60.91
C ALA A 397 -12.37 -8.61 59.45
N PRO A 398 -12.82 -9.52 58.57
CA PRO A 398 -12.94 -9.26 57.12
C PRO A 398 -14.00 -8.21 56.75
N ARG A 399 -14.97 -7.96 57.64
CA ARG A 399 -16.07 -6.99 57.46
C ARG A 399 -15.90 -5.71 58.28
N ASP A 400 -14.79 -5.55 59.02
CA ASP A 400 -14.54 -4.33 59.79
C ASP A 400 -14.26 -3.16 58.83
N PRO A 401 -14.99 -2.03 58.93
CA PRO A 401 -14.84 -0.90 58.02
C PRO A 401 -13.41 -0.34 58.01
N ARG A 402 -12.67 -0.42 59.12
CA ARG A 402 -11.28 0.05 59.21
C ARG A 402 -10.33 -0.81 58.38
N VAL A 403 -10.56 -2.12 58.33
CA VAL A 403 -9.77 -3.06 57.53
C VAL A 403 -10.06 -2.89 56.04
N LEU A 404 -11.33 -2.67 55.67
CA LEU A 404 -11.71 -2.35 54.30
C LEU A 404 -11.06 -1.04 53.83
N GLN A 405 -11.15 0.01 54.65
CA GLN A 405 -10.51 1.30 54.37
C GLN A 405 -8.99 1.16 54.23
N ALA A 406 -8.33 0.47 55.16
CA ALA A 406 -6.89 0.22 55.11
C ALA A 406 -6.48 -0.57 53.84
N SER A 407 -7.30 -1.54 53.43
CA SER A 407 -7.05 -2.31 52.19
C SER A 407 -7.08 -1.40 50.95
N THR A 408 -8.08 -0.51 50.88
CA THR A 408 -8.19 0.45 49.77
C THR A 408 -7.06 1.48 49.77
N ALA A 409 -6.67 1.97 50.95
CA ALA A 409 -5.60 2.95 51.11
C ALA A 409 -4.23 2.37 50.76
N LEU A 410 -3.92 1.15 51.22
CA LEU A 410 -2.64 0.49 50.94
C LEU A 410 -2.48 0.19 49.44
N LEU A 411 -3.56 -0.20 48.76
CA LEU A 411 -3.57 -0.39 47.30
C LEU A 411 -3.28 0.92 46.57
N ALA A 412 -3.96 2.01 46.93
CA ALA A 412 -3.72 3.33 46.35
C ALA A 412 -2.26 3.77 46.54
N ALA A 413 -1.71 3.58 47.75
CA ALA A 413 -0.32 3.91 48.07
C ALA A 413 0.69 3.07 47.27
N ALA A 414 0.41 1.79 47.01
CA ALA A 414 1.29 0.94 46.19
C ALA A 414 1.33 1.42 44.72
N ARG A 415 0.19 1.84 44.17
CA ARG A 415 0.10 2.43 42.82
C ARG A 415 0.88 3.74 42.73
N GLU A 416 0.71 4.62 43.71
CA GLU A 416 1.41 5.89 43.79
C GLU A 416 2.92 5.70 43.92
N CYS A 417 3.37 4.81 44.80
CA CYS A 417 4.78 4.46 44.94
C CYS A 417 5.39 3.97 43.60
N ASN A 418 4.69 3.11 42.86
CA ASN A 418 5.18 2.64 41.57
C ASN A 418 5.31 3.81 40.57
N ALA A 419 4.31 4.69 40.52
CA ALA A 419 4.32 5.85 39.64
C ALA A 419 5.45 6.85 40.01
N GLU A 420 5.66 7.12 41.30
CA GLU A 420 6.76 7.96 41.80
C GLU A 420 8.12 7.35 41.46
N ALA A 421 8.33 6.08 41.79
CA ALA A 421 9.60 5.40 41.53
C ALA A 421 9.95 5.37 40.03
N LEU A 422 8.95 5.28 39.14
CA LEU A 422 9.16 5.41 37.69
C LEU A 422 9.52 6.83 37.26
N ARG A 423 9.01 7.87 37.94
CA ARG A 423 9.40 9.27 37.70
C ARG A 423 10.83 9.52 38.16
N ASP A 424 11.21 8.96 39.31
CA ASP A 424 12.54 9.09 39.91
C ASP A 424 13.59 8.16 39.27
N ASN A 425 13.20 7.39 38.24
CA ASN A 425 14.01 6.36 37.59
C ASN A 425 14.57 5.28 38.55
N ASN A 426 13.92 5.06 39.69
CA ASN A 426 14.25 4.01 40.64
C ASN A 426 13.49 2.71 40.29
N LEU A 427 14.00 1.99 39.29
CA LEU A 427 13.33 0.79 38.75
C LEU A 427 13.20 -0.34 39.78
N GLY A 428 14.11 -0.44 40.75
CA GLY A 428 14.04 -1.41 41.84
C GLY A 428 12.86 -1.14 42.77
N ARG A 429 12.72 0.11 43.25
CA ARG A 429 11.56 0.52 44.06
C ARG A 429 10.24 0.39 43.29
N ALA A 430 10.26 0.71 41.99
CA ALA A 430 9.10 0.55 41.13
C ALA A 430 8.66 -0.92 41.03
N LEU A 431 9.60 -1.86 40.92
CA LEU A 431 9.32 -3.30 40.91
C LEU A 431 8.71 -3.76 42.24
N VAL A 432 9.30 -3.38 43.39
CA VAL A 432 8.78 -3.75 44.71
C VAL A 432 7.34 -3.26 44.90
N CYS A 433 7.06 -2.01 44.52
CA CYS A 433 5.71 -1.44 44.63
C CYS A 433 4.71 -2.07 43.64
N LEU A 434 5.18 -2.51 42.46
CA LEU A 434 4.37 -3.26 41.51
C LEU A 434 4.02 -4.66 42.02
N ASP A 435 4.97 -5.36 42.66
CA ASP A 435 4.70 -6.65 43.29
C ASP A 435 3.74 -6.52 44.46
N ALA A 436 3.89 -5.47 45.28
CA ALA A 436 2.96 -5.17 46.35
C ALA A 436 1.54 -4.94 45.81
N TRP A 437 1.40 -4.15 44.74
CA TRP A 437 0.14 -3.95 44.05
C TRP A 437 -0.45 -5.28 43.57
N ARG A 438 0.34 -6.13 42.89
CA ARG A 438 -0.09 -7.46 42.44
C ARG A 438 -0.63 -8.34 43.56
N GLN A 439 -0.02 -8.29 44.76
CA GLN A 439 -0.45 -9.07 45.92
C GLN A 439 -1.71 -8.51 46.59
N LEU A 440 -1.95 -7.21 46.50
CA LEU A 440 -3.13 -6.54 47.07
C LEU A 440 -4.36 -6.66 46.18
N ALA A 441 -4.17 -6.58 44.85
CA ALA A 441 -5.24 -6.64 43.85
C ALA A 441 -4.76 -7.37 42.57
N PRO A 442 -4.78 -8.72 42.54
CA PRO A 442 -4.30 -9.49 41.40
C PRO A 442 -5.09 -9.27 40.09
N SER A 443 -6.37 -8.93 40.20
CA SER A 443 -7.30 -8.71 39.08
C SER A 443 -7.47 -7.23 38.71
N ASP A 444 -6.57 -6.37 39.16
CA ASP A 444 -6.60 -4.95 38.85
C ASP A 444 -6.22 -4.68 37.39
N GLU A 445 -7.09 -3.98 36.66
CA GLU A 445 -6.88 -3.65 35.25
C GLU A 445 -5.61 -2.80 35.01
N GLY A 446 -5.22 -1.98 35.99
CA GLY A 446 -4.03 -1.13 35.90
C GLY A 446 -2.70 -1.91 35.95
N LEU A 447 -2.71 -3.16 36.42
CA LEU A 447 -1.52 -3.94 36.67
C LEU A 447 -0.76 -4.30 35.38
N ALA A 448 -1.49 -4.67 34.32
CA ALA A 448 -0.88 -4.97 33.01
C ALA A 448 -0.21 -3.72 32.41
N THR A 449 -0.87 -2.57 32.52
CA THR A 449 -0.33 -1.29 32.06
C THR A 449 0.93 -0.90 32.85
N ALA A 450 0.92 -1.08 34.17
CA ALA A 450 2.06 -0.77 35.03
C ALA A 450 3.28 -1.68 34.75
N ARG A 451 3.07 -2.98 34.53
CA ARG A 451 4.11 -3.93 34.10
C ARG A 451 4.76 -3.49 32.78
N ARG A 452 3.94 -3.17 31.78
CA ARG A 452 4.43 -2.73 30.46
C ARG A 452 5.24 -1.44 30.55
N ARG A 453 4.78 -0.45 31.34
CA ARG A 453 5.52 0.80 31.56
C ARG A 453 6.88 0.57 32.22
N LEU A 454 6.92 -0.30 33.25
CA LEU A 454 8.18 -0.66 33.90
C LEU A 454 9.12 -1.42 32.94
N ALA A 455 8.59 -2.34 32.13
CA ALA A 455 9.35 -3.05 31.10
C ALA A 455 9.91 -2.09 30.03
N GLN A 456 9.11 -1.12 29.56
CA GLN A 456 9.58 -0.07 28.65
C GLN A 456 10.70 0.77 29.26
N ARG A 457 10.62 1.11 30.55
CA ARG A 457 11.71 1.80 31.25
C ARG A 457 12.98 0.96 31.34
N TRP A 458 12.87 -0.34 31.63
CA TRP A 458 14.02 -1.26 31.60
C TRP A 458 14.65 -1.35 30.21
N ILE A 459 13.85 -1.38 29.13
CA ILE A 459 14.38 -1.34 27.76
C ILE A 459 15.15 -0.05 27.49
N ALA A 460 14.61 1.10 27.89
CA ALA A 460 15.25 2.40 27.71
C ALA A 460 16.59 2.50 28.45
N VAL A 461 16.59 2.17 29.75
CA VAL A 461 17.82 2.14 30.57
C VAL A 461 18.82 1.11 30.02
N GLY A 462 18.34 -0.07 29.62
CA GLY A 462 19.16 -1.11 29.01
C GLY A 462 19.83 -0.67 27.71
N SER A 463 19.11 0.10 26.88
CA SER A 463 19.63 0.66 25.62
C SER A 463 20.73 1.68 25.88
N GLU A 464 20.52 2.60 26.83
CA GLU A 464 21.55 3.57 27.25
C GLU A 464 22.81 2.86 27.81
N ARG A 465 22.62 1.81 28.63
CA ARG A 465 23.74 1.00 29.14
C ARG A 465 24.49 0.29 28.02
N LEU A 466 23.78 -0.18 27.00
CA LEU A 466 24.36 -0.82 25.83
C LEU A 466 25.21 0.16 25.00
N GLU A 467 24.70 1.37 24.77
CA GLU A 467 25.43 2.46 24.11
C GLU A 467 26.69 2.85 24.88
N ALA A 468 26.65 2.77 26.22
CA ALA A 468 27.81 2.96 27.10
C ALA A 468 28.74 1.75 27.20
N GLY A 469 28.58 0.72 26.36
CA GLY A 469 29.42 -0.50 26.36
C GLY A 469 29.21 -1.45 27.54
N ARG A 470 28.22 -1.21 28.40
CA ARG A 470 27.91 -2.04 29.58
C ARG A 470 26.96 -3.17 29.22
N THR A 471 27.44 -4.11 28.40
CA THR A 471 26.63 -5.21 27.85
C THR A 471 26.04 -6.11 28.94
N ALA A 472 26.75 -6.35 30.05
CA ALA A 472 26.22 -7.16 31.16
C ALA A 472 25.00 -6.49 31.84
N ASP A 473 25.02 -5.17 32.00
CA ASP A 473 23.91 -4.40 32.59
C ASP A 473 22.71 -4.37 31.64
N ALA A 474 22.97 -4.19 30.35
CA ALA A 474 21.95 -4.23 29.32
C ALA A 474 21.25 -5.60 29.21
N ARG A 475 22.00 -6.72 29.37
CA ARG A 475 21.40 -8.07 29.44
C ARG A 475 20.49 -8.24 30.65
N ARG A 476 20.91 -7.79 31.83
CA ARG A 476 20.04 -7.83 33.03
C ARG A 476 18.78 -7.00 32.83
N ALA A 477 18.89 -5.82 32.23
CA ALA A 477 17.73 -5.00 31.90
C ALA A 477 16.77 -5.69 30.92
N LEU A 478 17.29 -6.40 29.90
CA LEU A 478 16.48 -7.20 28.98
C LEU A 478 15.74 -8.33 29.70
N GLU A 479 16.40 -9.04 30.61
CA GLU A 479 15.79 -10.12 31.41
C GLU A 479 14.66 -9.59 32.31
N GLN A 480 14.87 -8.44 32.96
CA GLN A 480 13.84 -7.79 33.76
C GLN A 480 12.63 -7.38 32.91
N ALA A 481 12.86 -6.75 31.75
CA ALA A 481 11.80 -6.35 30.85
C ALA A 481 10.99 -7.56 30.33
N ARG A 482 11.66 -8.67 29.97
CA ARG A 482 11.02 -9.93 29.56
C ARG A 482 10.18 -10.55 30.67
N THR A 483 10.68 -10.54 31.90
CA THR A 483 9.96 -11.10 33.06
C THR A 483 8.71 -10.30 33.38
N LEU A 484 8.76 -8.98 33.18
CA LEU A 484 7.64 -8.08 33.45
C LEU A 484 6.51 -8.18 32.43
N ASP A 485 6.83 -8.08 31.14
CA ASP A 485 5.87 -8.20 30.05
C ASP A 485 6.58 -8.60 28.73
N PRO A 486 6.48 -9.89 28.32
CA PRO A 486 7.08 -10.38 27.07
C PRO A 486 6.56 -9.70 25.80
N GLN A 487 5.38 -9.10 25.84
CA GLN A 487 4.75 -8.43 24.70
C GLN A 487 5.00 -6.92 24.68
N THR A 488 5.99 -6.44 25.44
CA THR A 488 6.34 -5.03 25.48
C THR A 488 6.88 -4.55 24.12
N PRO A 489 6.33 -3.47 23.53
CA PRO A 489 6.87 -2.89 22.30
C PRO A 489 8.35 -2.51 22.46
N GLY A 490 9.17 -2.82 21.46
CA GLY A 490 10.62 -2.57 21.46
C GLY A 490 11.48 -3.64 22.15
N LEU A 491 10.88 -4.61 22.86
CA LEU A 491 11.64 -5.68 23.53
C LEU A 491 12.39 -6.57 22.54
N GLY A 492 11.76 -6.92 21.42
CA GLY A 492 12.36 -7.74 20.37
C GLY A 492 13.53 -7.05 19.67
N GLU A 493 13.40 -5.75 19.37
CA GLU A 493 14.48 -4.96 18.78
C GLU A 493 15.67 -4.83 19.73
N PHE A 494 15.41 -4.54 21.01
CA PHE A 494 16.46 -4.45 22.01
C PHE A 494 17.20 -5.77 22.20
N ALA A 495 16.47 -6.89 22.22
CA ALA A 495 17.05 -8.23 22.23
C ALA A 495 17.96 -8.49 21.02
N ALA A 496 17.49 -8.20 19.81
CA ALA A 496 18.26 -8.41 18.58
C ALA A 496 19.55 -7.56 18.54
N ARG A 497 19.53 -6.33 19.07
CA ARG A 497 20.73 -5.49 19.19
C ARG A 497 21.76 -6.09 20.14
N LEU A 498 21.33 -6.66 21.26
CA LEU A 498 22.21 -7.35 22.21
C LEU A 498 22.81 -8.64 21.63
N GLU A 499 22.08 -9.36 20.78
CA GLU A 499 22.56 -10.57 20.13
C GLU A 499 23.65 -10.30 19.08
N LYS A 500 23.59 -9.17 18.38
CA LYS A 500 24.61 -8.76 17.39
C LYS A 500 25.97 -8.38 18.00
N LEU A 501 26.04 -8.24 19.32
CA LEU A 501 27.26 -7.91 20.08
C LEU A 501 27.88 -9.13 20.77
N ARG A 502 27.34 -10.34 20.52
CA ARG A 502 28.01 -11.61 20.78
C ARG A 502 28.97 -11.91 19.64
#